data_AF-A0A929I7N4-F1
#
_entry.id   AF-A0A929I7N4-F1
#
_cell.length_a   1.000
_cell.length_b   1.000
_cell.length_c   1.000
_cell.angle_alpha   90.00
_cell.angle_beta   90.00
_cell.angle_gamma   90.00
#
_symmetry.space_group_name_H-M   'P 1'
#
loop_
_entity.id
_entity.type
_entity.pdbx_description
1 polymer ?
#
loop_
_entity_poly.entity_id
_entity_poly.type
_entity_poly.pdbx_seq_one_letter_code
_entity_poly.pdbx_strand_id
1 'polypeptide(L)'
;MVKKEIFKKLLSLSKKHLHLVADENWEEWERVADQKEKLYRKLGQLPVESVDDKEMEIISEIRKLEEETKKELDKKRDEVKQRLLKINRTKSGLKGYREATKKVSGRRLGLKG
;
A
#
# COMPACT_ATOMS: atom_id res chain seq x y z
N MET A 1 17.59 26.87 -11.33
CA MET A 1 16.95 25.96 -12.33
C MET A 1 16.73 24.55 -11.79
N VAL A 2 17.68 23.94 -11.08
CA VAL A 2 17.60 22.55 -10.56
C VAL A 2 16.36 22.26 -9.69
N LYS A 3 15.96 23.19 -8.83
CA LYS A 3 14.81 23.04 -7.91
C LYS A 3 13.48 22.81 -8.65
N LYS A 4 13.21 23.59 -9.70
CA LYS A 4 12.02 23.45 -10.57
C LYS A 4 11.96 22.09 -11.26
N GLU A 5 13.10 21.58 -11.71
CA GLU A 5 13.15 20.25 -12.34
C GLU A 5 12.85 19.14 -11.33
N ILE A 6 13.33 19.28 -10.09
CA ILE A 6 13.01 18.33 -9.03
C ILE A 6 11.50 18.36 -8.72
N PHE A 7 10.87 19.53 -8.61
CA PHE A 7 9.43 19.63 -8.39
C PHE A 7 8.61 19.03 -9.54
N LYS A 8 8.97 19.32 -10.80
CA LYS A 8 8.30 18.70 -11.96
C LYS A 8 8.44 17.18 -11.96
N LYS A 9 9.62 16.67 -11.60
CA LYS A 9 9.86 15.23 -11.51
C LYS A 9 9.06 14.60 -10.36
N LEU A 10 9.01 15.24 -9.20
CA LEU A 10 8.19 14.80 -8.07
C LEU A 10 6.70 14.78 -8.41
N LEU A 11 6.22 15.77 -9.16
CA LEU A 11 4.84 15.81 -9.64
C LEU A 11 4.54 14.62 -10.55
N SER A 12 5.39 14.37 -11.55
CA SER A 12 5.24 13.21 -12.44
C SER A 12 5.27 11.89 -11.68
N LEU A 13 6.21 11.72 -10.75
CA LEU A 13 6.29 10.51 -9.93
C LEU A 13 5.08 10.36 -9.00
N SER A 14 4.52 11.45 -8.46
CA SER A 14 3.32 11.39 -7.61
C SER A 14 2.08 10.98 -8.41
N LYS A 15 1.92 11.47 -9.64
CA LYS A 15 0.88 10.98 -10.57
C LYS A 15 1.04 9.49 -10.88
N LYS A 16 2.28 9.06 -11.16
CA LYS A 16 2.60 7.65 -11.40
C LYS A 16 2.29 6.80 -10.17
N HIS A 17 2.63 7.27 -8.97
CA HIS A 17 2.41 6.55 -7.72
C HIS A 17 0.93 6.26 -7.49
N LEU A 18 0.06 7.27 -7.69
CA LEU A 18 -1.39 7.10 -7.59
C LEU A 18 -1.91 6.04 -8.58
N HIS A 19 -1.45 6.09 -9.83
CA HIS A 19 -1.85 5.13 -10.86
C HIS A 19 -1.43 3.69 -10.50
N LEU A 20 -0.21 3.51 -9.99
CA LEU A 20 0.29 2.19 -9.59
C LEU A 20 -0.48 1.58 -8.41
N VAL A 21 -1.07 2.39 -7.52
CA VAL A 21 -1.98 1.91 -6.48
C VAL A 21 -3.27 1.35 -7.08
N ALA A 22 -3.81 2.02 -8.10
CA ALA A 22 -5.01 1.56 -8.80
C ALA A 22 -4.75 0.22 -9.54
N ASP A 23 -3.56 0.08 -10.14
CA ASP A 23 -3.14 -1.12 -10.86
C ASP A 23 -2.64 -2.25 -9.94
N GLU A 24 -2.57 -2.01 -8.62
CA GLU A 24 -1.98 -2.92 -7.62
C GLU A 24 -0.55 -3.40 -7.97
N ASN A 25 0.21 -2.58 -8.72
CA ASN A 25 1.58 -2.90 -9.10
C ASN A 25 2.56 -2.47 -8.00
N TRP A 26 2.62 -3.27 -6.92
CA TRP A 26 3.36 -2.94 -5.70
C TRP A 26 4.88 -2.88 -5.89
N GLU A 27 5.44 -3.72 -6.77
CA GLU A 27 6.89 -3.74 -7.04
C GLU A 27 7.35 -2.43 -7.69
N GLU A 28 6.65 -1.97 -8.73
CA GLU A 28 6.96 -0.70 -9.37
C GLU A 28 6.57 0.49 -8.46
N TRP A 29 5.53 0.35 -7.65
CA TRP A 29 5.15 1.36 -6.65
C TRP A 29 6.29 1.60 -5.64
N GLU A 30 6.95 0.55 -5.16
CA GLU A 30 8.10 0.65 -4.25
C GLU A 30 9.29 1.33 -4.93
N ARG A 31 9.61 0.95 -6.18
CA ARG A 31 10.67 1.62 -6.96
C ARG A 31 10.42 3.11 -7.14
N VAL A 32 9.17 3.51 -7.39
CA VAL A 32 8.79 4.93 -7.51
C VAL A 32 8.90 5.64 -6.16
N ALA A 33 8.56 4.98 -5.04
CA ALA A 33 8.73 5.54 -3.70
C ALA A 33 10.20 5.86 -3.40
N ASP A 34 11.12 4.93 -3.70
CA ASP A 34 12.57 5.15 -3.54
C ASP A 34 13.08 6.32 -4.37
N GLN A 35 12.57 6.48 -5.59
CA GLN A 35 12.93 7.60 -6.45
C GLN A 35 12.45 8.93 -5.87
N LYS A 36 11.22 8.98 -5.34
CA LYS A 36 10.67 10.17 -4.68
C LYS A 36 11.47 10.52 -3.42
N GLU A 37 11.82 9.54 -2.59
CA GLU A 37 12.61 9.76 -1.39
C GLU A 37 13.97 10.38 -1.72
N LYS A 38 14.66 9.87 -2.75
CA LYS A 38 15.92 10.45 -3.23
C LYS A 38 15.76 11.92 -3.66
N LEU A 39 14.64 12.27 -4.29
CA LEU A 39 14.36 13.66 -4.70
C LEU A 39 14.04 14.56 -3.51
N TYR A 40 13.29 14.08 -2.51
CA TYR A 40 13.04 14.83 -1.28
C TYR A 40 14.33 15.08 -0.49
N ARG A 41 15.21 14.07 -0.37
CA ARG A 41 16.53 14.25 0.24
C ARG A 41 17.37 15.29 -0.51
N LYS A 42 17.35 15.27 -1.84
CA LYS A 42 18.02 16.29 -2.67
C LYS A 42 17.45 17.69 -2.44
N LEU A 43 16.13 17.84 -2.35
CA LEU A 43 15.50 19.13 -2.03
C LEU A 43 15.95 19.66 -0.67
N GLY A 44 16.03 18.79 0.35
CA GLY A 44 16.48 19.16 1.69
C GLY A 44 17.96 19.55 1.78
N GLN A 45 18.78 19.21 0.78
CA GLN A 45 20.19 19.59 0.70
C GLN A 45 20.42 20.91 -0.05
N LEU A 46 19.41 21.40 -0.78
CA LEU A 46 19.51 22.67 -1.49
C LEU A 46 19.39 23.84 -0.51
N PRO A 47 20.05 24.98 -0.79
CA PRO A 47 19.90 26.18 0.01
C PRO A 47 18.43 26.62 0.06
N VAL A 48 18.03 27.16 1.21
CA VAL A 48 16.68 27.67 1.43
C VAL A 48 16.52 28.97 0.63
N GLU A 49 16.16 28.81 -0.63
CA GLU A 49 15.75 29.89 -1.52
C GLU A 49 14.23 30.06 -1.45
N SER A 50 13.76 31.30 -1.67
CA SER A 50 12.34 31.59 -1.81
C SER A 50 11.72 30.69 -2.89
N VAL A 51 10.52 30.21 -2.61
CA VAL A 51 9.71 29.42 -3.54
C VAL A 51 8.83 30.41 -4.28
N ASP A 52 8.83 30.37 -5.61
CA ASP A 52 7.94 31.23 -6.40
C ASP A 52 6.50 30.68 -6.50
N ASP A 53 5.56 31.49 -6.96
CA ASP A 53 4.14 31.12 -7.02
C ASP A 53 3.89 29.86 -7.86
N LYS A 54 4.65 29.67 -8.95
CA LYS A 54 4.52 28.48 -9.80
C LYS A 54 5.04 27.22 -9.11
N GLU A 55 6.14 27.35 -8.37
CA GLU A 55 6.64 26.25 -7.54
C GLU A 55 5.66 25.92 -6.41
N MET A 56 5.03 26.91 -5.79
CA MET A 56 3.99 26.71 -4.77
C MET A 56 2.76 25.99 -5.31
N GLU A 57 2.34 26.30 -6.53
CA GLU A 57 1.25 25.60 -7.22
C GLU A 57 1.60 24.11 -7.43
N ILE A 58 2.80 23.82 -7.94
CA ILE A 58 3.28 22.44 -8.13
C ILE A 58 3.35 21.69 -6.80
N ILE A 59 3.87 22.31 -5.74
CA ILE A 59 3.95 21.70 -4.40
C ILE A 59 2.55 21.38 -3.87
N SER A 60 1.59 22.27 -4.09
CA SER A 60 0.20 22.05 -3.67
C SER A 60 -0.44 20.88 -4.43
N GLU A 61 -0.18 20.77 -5.74
CA GLU A 61 -0.63 19.62 -6.54
C GLU A 61 0.01 18.30 -6.08
N ILE A 62 1.32 18.30 -5.78
CA ILE A 62 2.02 17.13 -5.22
C ILE A 62 1.36 16.69 -3.91
N ARG A 63 1.11 17.62 -2.98
CA ARG A 63 0.48 17.30 -1.69
C ARG A 63 -0.89 16.66 -1.87
N LYS A 64 -1.72 17.23 -2.76
CA LYS A 64 -3.04 16.69 -3.07
C LYS A 64 -2.94 15.25 -3.61
N LEU A 65 -2.04 15.00 -4.55
CA LEU A 65 -1.82 13.66 -5.11
C LEU A 65 -1.32 12.66 -4.05
N GLU A 66 -0.47 13.08 -3.13
CA GLU A 66 0.02 12.22 -2.05
C GLU A 66 -1.09 11.89 -1.04
N GLU A 67 -1.96 12.85 -0.71
CA GLU A 67 -3.14 12.59 0.11
C GLU A 67 -4.12 11.62 -0.56
N GLU A 68 -4.38 11.79 -1.85
CA GLU A 68 -5.20 10.86 -2.63
C GLU A 68 -4.59 9.46 -2.68
N THR A 69 -3.28 9.37 -2.95
CA THR A 69 -2.54 8.10 -2.96
C THR A 69 -2.65 7.39 -1.61
N LYS A 70 -2.52 8.12 -0.50
CA LYS A 70 -2.67 7.57 0.85
C LYS A 70 -4.07 7.03 1.09
N LYS A 71 -5.11 7.77 0.71
CA LYS A 71 -6.51 7.32 0.83
C LYS A 71 -6.76 6.03 0.06
N GLU A 72 -6.24 5.91 -1.16
CA GLU A 72 -6.37 4.68 -1.95
C GLU A 72 -5.60 3.50 -1.34
N LEU A 73 -4.39 3.74 -0.82
CA LEU A 73 -3.64 2.70 -0.10
C LEU A 73 -4.38 2.20 1.14
N ASP A 74 -4.99 3.09 1.92
CA ASP A 74 -5.77 2.71 3.10
C ASP A 74 -6.96 1.84 2.72
N LYS A 75 -7.67 2.16 1.63
CA LYS A 75 -8.74 1.30 1.09
C LYS A 75 -8.22 -0.09 0.72
N LYS A 76 -7.13 -0.17 -0.06
CA LYS A 76 -6.52 -1.44 -0.47
C LYS A 76 -6.04 -2.26 0.73
N ARG A 77 -5.46 -1.61 1.73
CA ARG A 77 -5.05 -2.27 2.98
C ARG A 77 -6.24 -2.89 3.70
N ASP A 78 -7.36 -2.18 3.78
CA ASP A 78 -8.56 -2.70 4.45
C ASP A 78 -9.21 -3.85 3.68
N GLU A 79 -9.21 -3.82 2.34
CA GLU A 79 -9.60 -4.96 1.52
C GLU A 79 -8.76 -6.21 1.82
N VAL A 80 -7.44 -6.05 1.89
CA VAL A 80 -6.51 -7.15 2.24
C VAL A 80 -6.82 -7.70 3.63
N LYS A 81 -7.05 -6.84 4.64
CA LYS A 81 -7.44 -7.28 5.99
C LYS A 81 -8.72 -8.11 5.96
N GLN A 82 -9.75 -7.67 5.23
CA GLN A 82 -11.01 -8.41 5.13
C GLN A 82 -10.81 -9.78 4.47
N ARG A 83 -10.01 -9.84 3.40
CA ARG A 83 -9.65 -11.11 2.74
C ARG A 83 -8.93 -12.05 3.71
N LEU A 84 -7.96 -11.55 4.48
CA LEU A 84 -7.24 -12.34 5.49
C LEU A 84 -8.16 -12.86 6.60
N LEU A 85 -9.10 -12.04 7.09
CA LEU A 85 -10.09 -12.48 8.08
C LEU A 85 -10.95 -13.62 7.53
N LYS A 86 -11.38 -13.53 6.27
CA LYS A 86 -12.13 -14.61 5.60
C LYS A 86 -11.31 -15.89 5.51
N ILE A 87 -10.06 -15.81 5.07
CA ILE A 87 -9.15 -16.96 5.00
C ILE A 87 -8.97 -17.60 6.38
N ASN A 88 -8.75 -16.79 7.43
CA ASN A 88 -8.60 -17.29 8.79
C ASN A 88 -9.85 -18.00 9.29
N ARG A 89 -11.05 -17.44 9.03
CA ARG A 89 -12.32 -18.10 9.36
C ARG A 89 -12.46 -19.43 8.62
N THR A 90 -12.15 -19.49 7.33
CA THR A 90 -12.16 -20.74 6.56
C THR A 90 -11.19 -21.78 7.13
N LYS A 91 -9.95 -21.36 7.47
CA LYS A 91 -8.95 -22.24 8.08
C LYS A 91 -9.41 -22.80 9.42
N SER A 92 -10.02 -21.98 10.27
CA SER A 92 -10.60 -22.41 11.54
C SER A 92 -11.77 -23.38 11.34
N GLY A 93 -12.66 -23.11 10.38
CA GLY A 93 -13.76 -24.01 10.03
C GLY A 93 -13.28 -25.39 9.55
N LEU A 94 -12.26 -25.42 8.70
CA LEU A 94 -11.62 -26.66 8.25
C LEU A 94 -10.97 -27.43 9.40
N LYS A 95 -10.31 -26.72 10.33
CA LYS A 95 -9.74 -27.34 11.54
C LYS A 95 -10.82 -27.96 12.42
N GLY A 96 -11.90 -27.23 12.69
CA GLY A 96 -13.05 -27.72 13.46
C GLY A 96 -13.72 -28.93 12.80
N TYR A 97 -13.89 -28.92 11.47
CA TYR A 97 -14.40 -30.07 10.73
C TYR A 97 -13.49 -31.31 10.84
N ARG A 98 -12.16 -31.12 10.75
CA ARG A 98 -11.17 -32.19 10.92
C ARG A 98 -11.18 -32.77 12.35
N GLU A 99 -11.40 -31.94 13.36
CA GLU A 99 -11.51 -32.39 14.75
C GLU A 99 -12.83 -33.12 15.03
N ALA A 100 -13.94 -32.63 14.46
CA ALA A 100 -15.25 -33.29 14.56
C ALA A 100 -15.24 -34.67 13.88
N THR A 101 -14.67 -34.78 12.68
CA THR A 101 -14.53 -36.06 11.98
C THR A 101 -13.64 -37.05 12.73
N LYS A 102 -12.52 -36.61 13.32
CA LYS A 102 -11.69 -37.45 14.23
C LYS A 102 -12.45 -37.94 15.47
N LYS A 103 -13.27 -37.09 16.09
CA LYS A 103 -14.11 -37.48 17.25
C LYS A 103 -15.19 -38.49 16.86
N VAL A 104 -15.81 -38.33 15.68
CA VAL A 104 -16.84 -39.25 15.17
C VAL A 104 -16.24 -40.62 14.78
N SER A 105 -15.05 -40.66 14.17
CA SER A 105 -14.34 -41.91 13.90
C SER A 105 -13.82 -42.58 15.18
N GLY A 106 -13.39 -41.80 16.18
CA GLY A 106 -12.97 -42.31 17.49
C GLY A 106 -14.11 -42.92 18.31
N ARG A 107 -15.33 -42.36 18.23
CA ARG A 107 -16.52 -42.97 18.88
C ARG A 107 -16.99 -44.26 18.21
N ARG A 108 -16.83 -44.40 16.88
CA ARG A 108 -17.18 -45.67 16.19
C ARG A 108 -16.22 -46.82 16.47
N LEU A 109 -15.02 -46.54 16.98
CA LEU A 109 -14.04 -47.55 17.42
C LEU A 109 -14.21 -47.99 18.88
N GLY A 110 -15.12 -47.36 19.64
CA GLY A 110 -15.45 -47.74 21.03
C GLY A 110 -16.74 -48.56 21.18
N LEU A 111 -17.35 -49.01 20.08
CA LEU A 111 -18.55 -49.87 20.08
C LEU A 111 -18.29 -51.20 19.37
N LYS A 112 -17.14 -51.82 19.63
CA LYS A 112 -16.91 -53.25 19.40
C LYS A 112 -16.02 -53.78 20.52
N GLY A 113 -16.58 -54.68 21.32
CA GLY A 113 -15.88 -55.52 22.29
C GLY A 113 -16.30 -55.23 23.70
#